data_AF-A0A563BDQ1-F1
#
_entry.id   AF-A0A563BDQ1-F1
#
_cell.length_a   1.000
_cell.length_b   1.000
_cell.length_c   1.000
_cell.angle_alpha   90.00
_cell.angle_beta   90.00
_cell.angle_gamma   90.00
#
_symmetry.space_group_name_H-M   'P 1'
#
loop_
_entity.id
_entity.type
_entity.pdbx_description
1 polymer ?
#
loop_
_entity_poly.entity_id
_entity_poly.type
_entity_poly.pdbx_seq_one_letter_code
_entity_poly.pdbx_strand_id
1 'polypeptide(L)'
;AKKLANWEFKPQELVILTDERGANISSVELSEKLVKAFNTSREVVVIIGGAFGVSEEVREKADFVWSFSRLVFPHMLMRVMMVEQIYRAQEIAHGGKYHHE
;
A
#
# COMPACT_ATOMS: atom_id res chain seq x y z
N ALA A 1 17.11 0.74 0.57
CA ALA A 1 17.12 1.25 1.95
C ALA A 1 17.65 2.69 2.03
N LYS A 2 18.96 2.95 1.90
CA LYS A 2 19.54 4.30 2.09
C LYS A 2 18.89 5.43 1.27
N LYS A 3 18.54 5.18 0.01
CA LYS A 3 17.86 6.18 -0.84
C LYS A 3 16.47 6.57 -0.31
N LEU A 4 15.71 5.61 0.23
CA LEU A 4 14.38 5.86 0.80
C LEU A 4 14.48 6.55 2.17
N ALA A 5 15.49 6.22 2.96
CA ALA A 5 15.75 6.90 4.23
C ALA A 5 16.00 8.40 4.02
N ASN A 6 16.64 8.78 2.92
CA ASN A 6 16.85 10.19 2.55
C ASN A 6 15.75 10.76 1.62
N TRP A 7 14.72 9.98 1.29
CA TRP A 7 13.63 10.47 0.44
C TRP A 7 12.76 11.43 1.24
N GLU A 8 12.51 12.60 0.66
CA GLU A 8 11.62 13.62 1.21
C GLU A 8 10.25 13.45 0.57
N PHE A 9 9.36 12.75 1.30
CA PHE A 9 7.96 12.66 0.92
C PHE A 9 7.27 13.99 1.15
N LYS A 10 6.38 14.38 0.23
CA LYS A 10 5.63 15.62 0.35
C LYS A 10 4.48 15.43 1.34
N PRO A 11 4.04 16.49 2.05
CA PRO A 11 2.88 16.41 2.94
C PRO A 11 1.58 15.96 2.25
N GLN A 12 1.47 16.16 0.93
CA GLN A 12 0.33 15.76 0.11
C GLN A 12 0.43 14.29 -0.36
N GLU A 13 1.50 13.56 -0.06
CA GLU A 13 1.62 12.15 -0.42
C GLU A 13 1.06 11.27 0.70
N LEU A 14 0.28 10.24 0.37
CA LEU A 14 -0.02 9.11 1.24
C LEU A 14 1.01 8.02 0.99
N VAL A 15 1.92 7.84 1.94
CA VAL A 15 3.02 6.87 1.87
C VAL A 15 2.58 5.55 2.47
N ILE A 16 2.47 4.52 1.62
CA ILE A 16 2.11 3.16 2.00
C ILE A 16 3.35 2.27 1.89
N LEU A 17 3.76 1.65 2.98
CA LEU A 17 4.84 0.66 3.00
C LEU A 17 4.25 -0.75 3.02
N THR A 18 4.74 -1.63 2.15
CA THR A 18 4.44 -3.06 2.26
C THR A 18 5.43 -3.76 3.18
N ASP A 19 4.95 -4.35 4.27
CA ASP A 19 5.77 -5.04 5.28
C ASP A 19 4.88 -6.07 6.00
N GLU A 20 5.40 -7.28 6.24
CA GLU A 20 4.63 -8.37 6.87
C GLU A 20 4.12 -8.01 8.28
N ARG A 21 4.77 -7.05 8.95
CA ARG A 21 4.42 -6.54 10.29
C ARG A 21 3.27 -5.52 10.27
N GLY A 22 2.83 -5.11 9.09
CA GLY A 22 1.74 -4.15 8.91
C GLY A 22 0.35 -4.72 9.22
N ALA A 23 -0.66 -3.87 9.05
CA ALA A 23 -2.05 -4.29 9.19
C ALA A 23 -2.47 -5.19 8.01
N ASN A 24 -3.16 -6.29 8.30
CA ASN A 24 -3.95 -7.03 7.31
C ASN A 24 -5.31 -6.36 7.21
N ILE A 25 -5.65 -5.85 6.03
CA ILE A 25 -6.92 -5.17 5.76
C ILE A 25 -7.66 -5.90 4.64
N SER A 26 -8.97 -5.78 4.64
CA SER A 26 -9.84 -6.25 3.56
C SER A 26 -9.70 -5.37 2.30
N SER A 27 -10.18 -5.88 1.17
CA SER A 27 -10.21 -5.10 -0.09
C SER A 27 -11.13 -3.88 0.00
N VAL A 28 -12.17 -3.93 0.86
CA VAL A 28 -13.08 -2.79 1.11
C VAL A 28 -12.35 -1.69 1.87
N GLU A 29 -11.66 -2.03 2.97
CA GLU A 29 -10.86 -1.06 3.75
C GLU A 29 -9.74 -0.44 2.90
N LEU A 30 -9.13 -1.22 1.99
CA LEU A 30 -8.16 -0.70 1.03
C LEU A 30 -8.83 0.32 0.09
N SER A 31 -9.99 -0.02 -0.47
CA SER A 31 -10.77 0.88 -1.34
C SER A 31 -11.09 2.19 -0.64
N GLU A 32 -11.65 2.14 0.57
CA GLU A 32 -11.98 3.33 1.37
C GLU A 32 -10.75 4.20 1.64
N LYS A 33 -9.61 3.58 1.96
CA LYS A 33 -8.36 4.31 2.21
C LYS A 33 -7.86 5.04 0.96
N LEU A 34 -7.87 4.38 -0.20
CA LEU A 34 -7.46 4.98 -1.47
C LEU A 34 -8.42 6.08 -1.93
N VAL A 35 -9.73 5.83 -1.86
CA VAL A 35 -10.76 6.83 -2.19
C VAL A 35 -10.62 8.07 -1.31
N LYS A 36 -10.41 7.90 0.00
CA LYS A 36 -10.16 9.01 0.91
C LYS A 36 -8.94 9.84 0.49
N ALA A 37 -7.84 9.18 0.12
CA ALA A 37 -6.64 9.87 -0.35
C ALA A 37 -6.93 10.71 -1.61
N PHE A 38 -7.55 10.09 -2.63
CA PHE A 38 -7.86 10.75 -3.90
C PHE A 38 -8.87 11.89 -3.75
N ASN A 39 -9.90 11.74 -2.91
CA ASN A 39 -10.87 12.80 -2.62
C ASN A 39 -10.24 14.00 -1.91
N THR A 40 -9.13 13.80 -1.20
CA THR A 40 -8.31 14.87 -0.60
C THR A 40 -7.16 15.34 -1.50
N SER A 41 -7.17 14.95 -2.78
CA SER A 41 -6.13 15.28 -3.76
C SER A 41 -4.71 14.87 -3.34
N ARG A 42 -4.58 13.81 -2.53
CA ARG A 42 -3.28 13.24 -2.15
C ARG A 42 -2.75 12.31 -3.24
N GLU A 43 -1.44 12.34 -3.45
CA GLU A 43 -0.72 11.38 -4.29
C GLU A 43 -0.46 10.09 -3.48
N VAL A 44 -0.74 8.91 -4.04
CA VAL A 44 -0.47 7.65 -3.32
C VAL A 44 0.89 7.11 -3.74
N VAL A 45 1.79 6.92 -2.78
CA VAL A 45 3.14 6.37 -2.99
C VAL A 45 3.24 5.04 -2.29
N VAL A 46 3.49 3.97 -3.05
CA VAL A 46 3.63 2.61 -2.51
C VAL A 46 5.10 2.19 -2.54
N ILE A 47 5.64 1.85 -1.37
CA ILE A 47 6.98 1.32 -1.19
C ILE A 47 6.89 -0.20 -1.07
N ILE A 48 7.46 -0.90 -2.04
CA ILE A 48 7.59 -2.36 -1.98
C ILE A 48 8.94 -2.72 -1.35
N GLY A 49 8.88 -3.34 -0.17
CA GLY A 49 10.06 -3.81 0.55
C GLY A 49 10.87 -4.84 -0.24
N GLY A 50 12.19 -4.83 -0.05
CA GLY A 50 13.08 -5.86 -0.60
C GLY A 50 13.06 -7.13 0.24
N ALA A 51 13.82 -8.15 -0.17
CA ALA A 51 13.89 -9.44 0.54
C ALA A 51 14.35 -9.35 2.01
N PHE A 52 15.04 -8.26 2.37
CA PHE A 52 15.50 -7.98 3.73
C PHE A 52 14.62 -6.94 4.47
N GLY A 53 13.46 -6.60 3.90
CA GLY A 53 12.58 -5.55 4.40
C GLY A 53 13.11 -4.13 4.16
N VAL A 54 12.66 -3.20 5.00
CA VAL A 54 13.12 -1.80 5.03
C VAL A 54 13.67 -1.44 6.42
N SER A 55 14.46 -0.38 6.52
CA SER A 55 14.94 0.13 7.81
C SER A 55 13.79 0.75 8.61
N GLU A 56 13.94 0.82 9.93
CA GLU A 56 12.94 1.44 10.82
C GLU A 56 12.64 2.89 10.42
N GLU A 57 13.67 3.67 10.08
CA GLU A 57 13.54 5.04 9.58
C GLU A 57 12.61 5.16 8.36
N VAL A 58 12.59 4.14 7.48
CA VAL A 58 11.67 4.14 6.32
C VAL A 58 10.26 3.77 6.76
N ARG A 59 10.12 2.88 7.76
CA ARG A 59 8.83 2.49 8.32
C ARG A 59 8.15 3.65 9.04
N GLU A 60 8.90 4.43 9.83
CA GLU A 60 8.40 5.60 10.55
C GLU A 60 7.91 6.72 9.61
N LYS A 61 8.45 6.77 8.39
CA LYS A 61 8.00 7.72 7.35
C LYS A 61 6.71 7.33 6.64
N ALA A 62 6.23 6.09 6.81
CA ALA A 62 5.01 5.65 6.15
C ALA A 62 3.77 6.09 6.94
N ASP A 63 2.78 6.67 6.27
CA ASP A 63 1.45 6.91 6.85
C ASP A 63 0.72 5.60 7.17
N PHE A 64 1.03 4.55 6.42
CA PHE A 64 0.39 3.24 6.56
C PHE A 64 1.35 2.11 6.22
N VAL A 65 1.41 1.12 7.11
CA VAL A 65 2.16 -0.12 6.88
C VAL A 65 1.16 -1.23 6.59
N TRP A 66 1.19 -1.72 5.36
CA TRP A 66 0.27 -2.72 4.82
C TRP A 66 0.93 -4.09 4.73
N SER A 67 0.32 -5.08 5.38
CA SER A 67 0.68 -6.49 5.23
C SER A 67 -0.33 -7.17 4.32
N PHE A 68 0.15 -7.81 3.24
CA PHE A 68 -0.68 -8.66 2.37
C PHE A 68 -0.94 -10.04 2.98
N SER A 69 -0.04 -10.49 3.86
CA SER A 69 -0.09 -11.79 4.52
C SER A 69 1.01 -11.86 5.57
N ARG A 70 0.89 -12.81 6.50
CA ARG A 70 2.02 -13.26 7.33
C ARG A 70 3.07 -14.04 6.53
N LEU A 71 2.74 -14.47 5.31
CA LEU A 71 3.66 -15.14 4.40
C LEU A 71 4.55 -14.13 3.68
N VAL A 72 5.78 -14.56 3.37
CA VAL A 72 6.72 -13.78 2.58
C VAL A 72 6.54 -14.10 1.10
N PHE A 73 6.17 -13.10 0.31
CA PHE A 73 6.06 -13.23 -1.14
C PHE A 73 7.31 -12.71 -1.85
N PRO A 74 7.76 -13.35 -2.95
CA PRO A 74 8.79 -12.78 -3.81
C PRO A 74 8.38 -11.40 -4.32
N HIS A 75 9.30 -10.44 -4.33
CA HIS A 75 9.03 -9.05 -4.71
C HIS A 75 8.37 -8.91 -6.10
N MET A 76 8.70 -9.78 -7.06
CA MET A 76 8.07 -9.79 -8.38
C MET A 76 6.58 -10.13 -8.31
N LEU A 77 6.21 -11.13 -7.50
CA LEU A 77 4.81 -11.50 -7.29
C LEU A 77 4.06 -10.40 -6.54
N MET A 78 4.71 -9.80 -5.54
CA MET A 78 4.15 -8.69 -4.78
C MET A 78 3.72 -7.51 -5.67
N ARG A 79 4.50 -7.20 -6.72
CA ARG A 79 4.14 -6.15 -7.69
C ARG A 79 2.85 -6.48 -8.45
N VAL A 80 2.67 -7.74 -8.85
CA VAL A 80 1.46 -8.17 -9.56
C VAL A 80 0.25 -8.13 -8.62
N MET A 81 0.39 -8.65 -7.41
CA MET A 81 -0.66 -8.60 -6.39
C MET A 81 -1.06 -7.17 -6.05
N MET A 82 -0.08 -6.26 -5.94
CA MET A 82 -0.33 -4.83 -5.71
C MET A 82 -1.19 -4.20 -6.80
N VAL A 83 -0.84 -4.41 -8.07
CA VAL A 83 -1.60 -3.87 -9.21
C VAL A 83 -3.03 -4.42 -9.21
N GLU A 84 -3.20 -5.71 -8.94
CA GLU A 84 -4.53 -6.34 -8.85
C GLU A 84 -5.36 -5.75 -7.71
N GLN A 85 -4.77 -5.56 -6.52
CA GLN A 85 -5.50 -4.99 -5.38
C GLN A 85 -5.87 -3.51 -5.60
N ILE A 86 -5.04 -2.73 -6.30
CA ILE A 86 -5.41 -1.37 -6.70
C ILE A 86 -6.58 -1.39 -7.68
N TYR A 87 -6.54 -2.26 -8.70
CA TYR A 87 -7.65 -2.44 -9.63
C TYR A 87 -8.93 -2.83 -8.90
N ARG A 88 -8.88 -3.84 -8.03
CA ARG A 88 -10.01 -4.29 -7.21
C ARG A 88 -10.57 -3.17 -6.33
N ALA A 89 -9.70 -2.40 -5.68
CA ALA A 89 -10.10 -1.27 -4.86
C ALA A 89 -10.85 -0.22 -5.67
N GLN A 90 -10.46 0.03 -6.93
CA GLN A 90 -11.17 0.93 -7.83
C GLN A 90 -12.51 0.34 -8.29
N GLU A 91 -12.58 -0.95 -8.63
CA GLU A 91 -13.85 -1.60 -8.99
C GLU A 91 -14.86 -1.54 -7.84
N ILE A 92 -14.41 -1.77 -6.60
CA ILE A 92 -15.22 -1.60 -5.38
C ILE A 92 -15.71 -0.15 -5.27
N ALA A 93 -14.82 0.83 -5.42
CA ALA A 93 -15.15 2.25 -5.30
C ALA A 93 -16.21 2.72 -6.31
N HIS A 94 -16.21 2.15 -7.52
CA HIS A 94 -17.19 2.49 -8.57
C HIS A 94 -18.54 1.75 -8.39
N GLY A 95 -18.72 0.96 -7.33
CA GLY A 95 -19.91 0.13 -7.16
C GLY A 95 -19.99 -1.02 -8.16
N GLY A 96 -18.85 -1.41 -8.74
CA GLY A 96 -18.75 -2.50 -9.70
C GLY A 96 -19.15 -3.84 -9.09
N LYS A 97 -19.71 -4.73 -9.92
CA LYS A 97 -20.22 -6.08 -9.59
C LYS A 97 -19.17 -7.07 -9.06
N TYR A 98 -18.00 -6.61 -8.60
CA TYR A 98 -16.97 -7.45 -8.00
C TYR A 98 -17.22 -7.76 -6.52
N HIS A 99 -18.24 -7.13 -5.91
CA HIS A 99 -18.82 -7.58 -4.64
C HIS A 99 -19.70 -8.82 -4.87
N HIS A 100 -19.06 -9.98 -4.82
CA HIS A 100 -19.74 -11.20 -4.42
C HIS A 100 -19.50 -11.36 -2.92
N GLU A 101 -20.29 -10.66 -2.09
CA GLU A 101 -20.52 -11.12 -0.72
C GLU A 101 -21.43 -12.35 -0.73
#